data_AF-A0A4Q5SAY0-F1
#
_entry.id   AF-A0A4Q5SAY0-F1
#
_cell.length_a   1.000
_cell.length_b   1.000
_cell.length_c   1.000
_cell.angle_alpha   90.00
_cell.angle_beta   90.00
_cell.angle_gamma   90.00
#
_symmetry.space_group_name_H-M   'P 1'
#
loop_
_entity.id
_entity.type
_entity.pdbx_description
1 polymer ?
#
loop_
_entity_poly.entity_id
_entity_poly.type
_entity_poly.pdbx_seq_one_letter_code
_entity_poly.pdbx_strand_id
1 'polypeptide(L)'
;HDSPEGMRRFREQVTETAGFYNTVGFNDDTRAFLSIPARHDVARRVDCAFLARLVAEHRMEDWEAAELAQDLSYNLAKAAYKL
;
A
#
# COMPACT_ATOMS: atom_id res chain seq x y z
N HIS A 1 -4.29 11.95 -3.84
CA HIS A 1 -2.98 12.66 -3.85
C HIS A 1 -1.91 11.68 -3.41
N ASP A 2 -0.82 11.57 -4.18
CA ASP A 2 0.38 10.79 -3.84
C ASP A 2 1.23 11.57 -2.82
N SER A 3 0.71 11.66 -1.60
CA SER A 3 1.37 12.25 -0.44
C SER A 3 1.11 11.38 0.79
N PRO A 4 1.96 11.40 1.83
CA PRO A 4 1.81 10.52 2.98
C PRO A 4 0.39 10.55 3.61
N GLU A 5 -0.15 11.75 3.83
CA GLU A 5 -1.50 11.93 4.37
C GLU A 5 -2.60 11.52 3.38
N GLY A 6 -2.39 11.75 2.09
CA GLY A 6 -3.34 11.33 1.05
C GLY A 6 -3.45 9.81 0.96
N MET A 7 -2.31 9.12 1.00
CA MET A 7 -2.22 7.66 0.98
C MET A 7 -2.80 7.04 2.25
N ARG A 8 -2.52 7.62 3.42
CA ARG A 8 -3.13 7.19 4.68
C ARG A 8 -4.66 7.29 4.63
N ARG A 9 -5.21 8.44 4.22
CA ARG A 9 -6.67 8.62 4.09
C ARG A 9 -7.29 7.63 3.12
N PHE A 10 -6.63 7.37 2.00
CA PHE A 10 -7.09 6.36 1.04
C PHE A 10 -7.21 4.97 1.71
N ARG A 11 -6.19 4.54 2.45
CA ARG A 11 -6.23 3.26 3.19
C ARG A 11 -7.33 3.22 4.24
N GLU A 12 -7.56 4.32 4.96
CA GLU A 12 -8.60 4.38 5.99
C GLU A 12 -10.02 4.34 5.42
N GLN A 13 -10.26 4.97 4.28
CA GLN A 13 -11.61 5.08 3.71
C GLN A 13 -11.97 3.90 2.79
N VAL A 14 -11.00 3.31 2.09
CA VAL A 14 -11.27 2.30 1.05
C VAL A 14 -11.22 0.88 1.62
N THR A 15 -10.30 0.61 2.55
CA THR A 15 -10.03 -0.76 3.03
C THR A 15 -11.25 -1.42 3.64
N GLU A 16 -12.10 -0.69 4.37
CA GLU A 16 -13.23 -1.29 5.09
C GLU A 16 -14.32 -1.85 4.16
N THR A 17 -14.48 -1.28 2.95
CA THR A 17 -15.51 -1.72 2.00
C THR A 17 -14.93 -2.55 0.87
N ALA A 18 -13.80 -2.10 0.29
CA ALA A 18 -13.19 -2.80 -0.83
C ALA A 18 -12.30 -3.97 -0.39
N GLY A 19 -11.74 -3.93 0.82
CA GLY A 19 -10.63 -4.81 1.20
C GLY A 19 -9.34 -4.52 0.42
N PHE A 20 -8.25 -5.21 0.76
CA PHE A 20 -6.94 -5.00 0.15
C PHE A 20 -6.84 -5.55 -1.29
N TYR A 21 -7.42 -6.72 -1.54
CA TYR A 21 -7.31 -7.46 -2.81
C TYR A 21 -8.11 -6.85 -3.97
N ASN A 22 -9.00 -5.90 -3.69
CA ASN A 22 -9.66 -5.09 -4.73
C ASN A 22 -8.89 -3.80 -5.04
N THR A 23 -7.71 -3.60 -4.45
CA THR A 23 -6.79 -2.50 -4.77
C THR A 23 -5.65 -3.00 -5.68
N VAL A 24 -4.99 -2.07 -6.39
CA VAL A 24 -4.00 -2.39 -7.42
C VAL A 24 -2.54 -2.13 -6.99
N GLY A 25 -2.30 -1.86 -5.70
CA GLY A 25 -0.99 -1.44 -5.21
C GLY A 25 -0.72 0.05 -5.45
N PHE A 26 0.50 0.40 -5.85
CA PHE A 26 0.96 1.78 -6.05
C PHE A 26 1.57 2.00 -7.45
N ASN A 27 1.31 3.17 -8.03
CA ASN A 27 2.00 3.69 -9.20
C ASN A 27 2.52 5.12 -8.94
N ASP A 28 3.74 5.44 -9.38
CA ASP A 28 4.36 6.74 -9.09
C ASP A 28 3.82 7.92 -9.92
N ASP A 29 3.20 7.62 -11.08
CA ASP A 29 2.67 8.56 -12.08
C ASP A 29 3.54 9.82 -12.25
N THR A 30 4.84 9.64 -12.44
CA THR A 30 5.80 10.74 -12.55
C THR A 30 6.58 10.76 -13.86
N ARG A 31 6.87 11.98 -14.34
CA ARG A 31 7.85 12.20 -15.41
C ARG A 31 9.29 12.35 -14.89
N ALA A 32 9.46 12.46 -13.57
CA ALA A 32 10.77 12.65 -12.94
C ALA A 32 11.40 11.30 -12.54
N PHE A 33 12.18 10.71 -13.45
CA PHE A 33 12.78 9.38 -13.28
C PHE A 33 13.50 9.18 -11.94
N LEU A 34 14.28 10.16 -11.50
CA LEU A 34 15.02 10.09 -10.23
C LEU A 34 14.13 10.07 -8.99
N SER A 35 12.84 10.45 -9.12
CA SER A 35 11.89 10.42 -8.01
C SER A 35 11.18 9.08 -7.83
N ILE A 36 11.21 8.21 -8.85
CA ILE A 36 10.57 6.89 -8.82
C ILE A 36 10.93 6.09 -7.55
N PRO A 37 12.22 5.88 -7.19
CA PRO A 37 12.55 5.09 -6.01
C PRO A 37 12.07 5.76 -4.71
N ALA A 38 12.16 7.09 -4.62
CA ALA A 38 11.70 7.83 -3.44
C ALA A 38 10.19 7.72 -3.24
N ARG A 39 9.41 7.81 -4.32
CA ARG A 39 7.95 7.65 -4.28
C ARG A 39 7.53 6.25 -3.84
N HIS A 40 8.16 5.22 -4.40
CA HIS A 40 7.90 3.84 -4.00
C HIS A 40 8.30 3.58 -2.55
N ASP A 41 9.38 4.17 -2.05
CA ASP A 41 9.76 4.06 -0.64
C ASP A 41 8.71 4.70 0.27
N VAL A 42 8.21 5.89 -0.08
CA VAL A 42 7.10 6.54 0.65
C VAL A 42 5.85 5.65 0.66
N ALA A 43 5.46 5.11 -0.49
CA ALA A 43 4.31 4.21 -0.61
C ALA A 43 4.42 3.00 0.33
N ARG A 44 5.57 2.31 0.28
CA ARG A 44 5.84 1.14 1.13
C ARG A 44 5.80 1.48 2.62
N ARG A 45 6.39 2.61 3.02
CA ARG A 45 6.40 3.04 4.42
C ARG A 45 5.00 3.38 4.92
N VAL A 46 4.18 4.04 4.10
CA VAL A 46 2.80 4.38 4.48
C VAL A 46 1.95 3.12 4.60
N ASP A 47 2.08 2.17 3.68
CA ASP A 47 1.37 0.89 3.75
C ASP A 47 1.78 0.09 4.98
N CYS A 48 3.08 -0.04 5.26
CA CYS A 48 3.55 -0.70 6.47
C CYS A 48 3.08 0.01 7.75
N ALA A 49 3.05 1.34 7.77
CA ALA A 49 2.55 2.08 8.93
C ALA A 49 1.05 1.87 9.16
N PHE A 50 0.26 1.74 8.10
CA PHE A 50 -1.16 1.41 8.18
C PHE A 50 -1.38 -0.02 8.69
N LEU A 51 -0.66 -1.00 8.13
CA LEU A 51 -0.74 -2.39 8.56
C LEU A 51 -0.27 -2.57 10.01
N ALA A 52 0.84 -1.93 10.40
CA ALA A 52 1.34 -1.96 11.77
C ALA A 52 0.32 -1.40 12.78
N ARG A 53 -0.48 -0.40 12.39
CA ARG A 53 -1.57 0.10 13.23
C ARG A 53 -2.66 -0.95 13.41
N LEU A 54 -3.06 -1.66 12.35
CA LEU A 54 -4.04 -2.74 12.46
C LEU A 54 -3.55 -3.87 13.36
N VAL A 55 -2.27 -4.23 13.25
CA VAL A 55 -1.64 -5.24 14.13
C VAL A 55 -1.63 -4.76 15.59
N ALA A 56 -1.20 -3.52 15.85
CA ALA A 56 -1.17 -2.95 17.20
C ALA A 56 -2.57 -2.80 17.83
N GLU A 57 -3.60 -2.60 17.00
CA GLU A 57 -5.01 -2.57 17.43
C GLU A 57 -5.65 -3.97 17.48
N HIS A 58 -4.89 -5.05 17.26
CA HIS A 58 -5.35 -6.44 17.21
C HIS A 58 -6.48 -6.69 16.20
N ARG A 59 -6.47 -5.94 15.09
CA ARG A 59 -7.40 -6.10 13.97
C ARG A 59 -6.88 -7.04 12.88
N MET A 60 -5.61 -7.42 12.95
CA MET A 60 -4.88 -8.23 11.98
C MET A 60 -3.70 -8.89 12.69
N GLU A 61 -3.34 -10.10 12.31
CA GLU A 61 -2.15 -10.76 12.84
C GLU A 61 -0.87 -10.25 12.15
N ASP A 62 0.27 -10.38 12.83
CA ASP A 62 1.56 -9.89 12.33
C ASP A 62 2.00 -10.59 11.03
N TRP A 63 1.74 -11.88 10.92
CA TRP A 63 2.05 -12.68 9.72
C TRP A 63 1.16 -12.30 8.53
N GLU A 64 -0.12 -12.01 8.76
CA GLU A 64 -1.04 -11.52 7.71
C GLU A 64 -0.59 -10.15 7.19
N ALA A 65 -0.17 -9.27 8.10
CA ALA A 65 0.36 -7.96 7.75
C ALA A 65 1.66 -8.08 6.92
N ALA A 66 2.53 -9.04 7.26
CA ALA A 66 3.76 -9.28 6.50
C ALA A 66 3.48 -9.78 5.08
N GLU A 67 2.54 -10.72 4.92
CA GLU A 67 2.10 -11.21 3.60
C GLU A 67 1.46 -10.07 2.78
N LEU A 68 0.54 -9.31 3.38
CA LEU A 68 -0.12 -8.19 2.71
C LEU A 68 0.86 -7.08 2.28
N ALA A 69 1.91 -6.81 3.05
CA ALA A 69 2.93 -5.85 2.67
C ALA A 69 3.66 -6.27 1.38
N GLN A 70 3.94 -7.56 1.22
CA GLN A 70 4.51 -8.09 -0.01
C GLN A 70 3.50 -8.03 -1.17
N ASP A 71 2.24 -8.39 -0.91
CA ASP A 71 1.19 -8.35 -1.92
C ASP A 71 0.95 -6.95 -2.47
N LEU A 72 0.82 -5.95 -1.60
CA LEU A 72 0.58 -4.55 -1.97
C LEU A 72 1.76 -3.94 -2.73
N SER A 73 2.99 -4.37 -2.43
CA SER A 73 4.20 -3.81 -3.03
C SER A 73 4.62 -4.48 -4.35
N TYR A 74 4.13 -5.69 -4.63
CA TYR A 74 4.56 -6.46 -5.79
C TYR A 74 3.45 -7.29 -6.44
N ASN A 75 2.87 -8.26 -5.71
CA ASN A 75 2.01 -9.28 -6.32
C ASN A 75 0.72 -8.70 -6.89
N LEU A 76 0.06 -7.79 -6.17
CA LEU A 76 -1.20 -7.18 -6.60
C LEU A 76 -1.03 -6.29 -7.83
N ALA A 77 0.05 -5.49 -7.85
CA ALA A 77 0.37 -4.67 -9.02
C ALA A 77 0.63 -5.57 -10.24
N LYS A 78 1.45 -6.61 -10.08
CA LYS A 78 1.76 -7.55 -11.17
C LYS A 78 0.51 -8.24 -11.71
N ALA A 79 -0.38 -8.71 -10.82
CA ALA A 79 -1.63 -9.35 -11.20
C ALA A 79 -2.60 -8.38 -11.89
N ALA A 80 -2.77 -7.17 -11.36
CA ALA A 80 -3.68 -6.16 -11.91
C ALA A 80 -3.26 -5.69 -13.31
N TYR A 81 -1.95 -5.54 -13.54
CA TYR A 81 -1.40 -5.12 -14.83
C TYR A 81 -1.05 -6.27 -15.79
N LYS A 82 -1.30 -7.53 -15.39
CA LYS A 82 -1.00 -8.73 -16.19
C LYS A 82 0.47 -8.81 -16.65
N LEU A 83 1.37 -8.56 -15.71
CA LEU A 83 2.84 -8.55 -15.90
C LEU A 83 3.51 -9.87 -15.47
#